data_AF-A0A0M3DH04-F1
#
_entry.id   AF-A0A0M3DH04-F1
#
_cell.length_a   1.000
_cell.length_b   1.000
_cell.length_c   1.000
_cell.angle_alpha   90.00
_cell.angle_beta   90.00
_cell.angle_gamma   90.00
#
_symmetry.space_group_name_H-M   'P 1'
#
loop_
_entity.id
_entity.type
_entity.pdbx_description
1 polymer ?
#
loop_
_entity_poly.entity_id
_entity_poly.type
_entity_poly.pdbx_seq_one_letter_code
_entity_poly.pdbx_strand_id
1 'polypeptide(L)'
;MLKNIKQDIKNIILLLFIVGILSLIVYVSVYENKEYSKNVKLDGKTYDYNESNYKNKNESIKLDSVIPVNDYILDLEFNEDNLLAISNYTDKNKTGINIYEINPDDESILNVKTLNDGVFTMYNMESMSPSKEILTYSTAENEKSDKYKNLKSVLYNLKDDSYITLPYYFDLLGWVPDSSGFYGYKNSELFSYDINEEKIVKTYELKKSDYVNKILFSQDGTKLYMLNINKNKIDIYDLKNNSVSKIDAIKFISDFDVIDDKYLLIEGTNADKKNLYVYDTESKSKKLINGVHLDEMYLSKDKSKLVTVYYTGNNESTIDVYDLGIYNENVDLYKLGCIPMIKGIPYIAISDNNKLAYSIEGNKFGDSEIYTYSISSKK
;
A
#
# COMPACT_ATOMS: atom_id res chain seq x y z
N MET A 1 -41.94 -37.80 -44.71
CA MET A 1 -41.05 -37.58 -43.55
C MET A 1 -39.74 -36.85 -43.86
N LEU A 2 -39.11 -37.03 -45.03
CA LEU A 2 -37.83 -36.34 -45.38
C LEU A 2 -37.94 -34.81 -45.67
N LYS A 3 -39.13 -34.29 -45.94
CA LYS A 3 -39.34 -32.85 -46.27
C LYS A 3 -39.27 -31.95 -45.03
N ASN A 4 -39.67 -32.46 -43.85
CA ASN A 4 -39.67 -31.68 -42.60
C ASN A 4 -38.26 -31.53 -42.02
N ILE A 5 -37.42 -32.57 -42.11
CA ILE A 5 -36.03 -32.53 -41.62
C ILE A 5 -35.21 -31.44 -42.32
N LYS A 6 -35.39 -31.24 -43.63
CA LYS A 6 -34.71 -30.15 -44.36
C LYS A 6 -35.18 -28.76 -43.93
N GLN A 7 -36.45 -28.62 -43.56
CA GLN A 7 -37.01 -27.36 -43.07
C GLN A 7 -36.53 -27.06 -41.65
N ASP A 8 -36.46 -28.08 -40.79
CA ASP A 8 -35.99 -27.96 -39.42
C ASP A 8 -34.49 -27.62 -39.39
N ILE A 9 -33.67 -28.24 -40.25
CA ILE A 9 -32.26 -27.88 -40.41
C ILE A 9 -32.11 -26.43 -40.90
N LYS A 10 -32.93 -25.98 -41.86
CA LYS A 10 -32.92 -24.57 -42.30
C LYS A 10 -33.29 -23.62 -41.16
N ASN A 11 -34.28 -23.96 -40.34
CA ASN A 11 -34.71 -23.15 -39.21
C ASN A 11 -33.63 -23.10 -38.11
N ILE A 12 -32.92 -24.20 -37.84
CA ILE A 12 -31.81 -24.25 -36.90
C ILE A 12 -30.62 -23.43 -37.40
N ILE A 13 -30.27 -23.54 -38.69
CA ILE A 13 -29.21 -22.72 -39.29
C ILE A 13 -29.58 -21.24 -39.22
N LEU A 14 -30.83 -20.89 -39.52
CA LEU A 14 -31.32 -19.51 -39.42
C LEU A 14 -31.28 -19.00 -37.97
N LEU A 15 -31.65 -19.83 -37.00
CA LEU A 15 -31.58 -19.47 -35.58
C LEU A 15 -30.14 -19.23 -35.13
N LEU A 16 -29.21 -20.10 -35.51
CA LEU A 16 -27.78 -19.94 -35.21
C LEU A 16 -27.20 -18.70 -35.90
N PHE A 17 -27.67 -18.37 -37.10
CA PHE A 17 -27.27 -17.15 -37.81
C PHE A 17 -27.80 -15.89 -37.11
N ILE A 18 -29.05 -15.91 -36.62
CA ILE A 18 -29.64 -14.81 -35.86
C ILE A 18 -28.94 -14.63 -34.51
N VAL A 19 -28.65 -15.72 -33.78
CA VAL A 19 -27.91 -15.68 -32.52
C VAL A 19 -26.47 -15.21 -32.75
N GLY A 20 -25.82 -15.64 -33.83
CA GLY A 20 -24.51 -15.15 -34.23
C GLY A 20 -24.50 -13.65 -34.55
N ILE A 21 -25.50 -13.16 -35.29
CA ILE A 21 -25.65 -11.73 -35.58
C ILE A 21 -25.97 -10.94 -34.32
N LEU A 22 -26.86 -11.42 -33.44
CA LEU A 22 -27.16 -10.74 -32.18
C LEU A 22 -25.94 -10.73 -31.24
N SER A 23 -25.16 -11.81 -31.21
CA SER A 23 -23.92 -11.86 -30.43
C SER A 23 -22.87 -10.91 -31.01
N LEU A 24 -22.79 -10.80 -32.34
CA LEU A 24 -21.94 -9.83 -33.03
C LEU A 24 -22.43 -8.40 -32.79
N ILE A 25 -23.74 -8.12 -32.81
CA ILE A 25 -24.29 -6.80 -32.51
C ILE A 25 -24.06 -6.44 -31.04
N VAL A 26 -24.18 -7.37 -30.09
CA VAL A 26 -23.82 -7.14 -28.68
C VAL A 26 -22.33 -6.93 -28.53
N TYR A 27 -21.49 -7.76 -29.16
CA TYR A 27 -20.03 -7.56 -29.18
C TYR A 27 -19.67 -6.20 -29.77
N VAL A 28 -20.23 -5.85 -30.93
CA VAL A 28 -20.00 -4.59 -31.64
C VAL A 28 -20.60 -3.42 -30.88
N SER A 29 -21.77 -3.50 -30.25
CA SER A 29 -22.34 -2.36 -29.47
C SER A 29 -21.67 -2.15 -28.10
N VAL A 30 -21.15 -3.22 -27.49
CA VAL A 30 -20.34 -3.16 -26.26
C VAL A 30 -18.90 -2.72 -26.56
N TYR A 31 -18.35 -3.05 -27.73
CA TYR A 31 -16.97 -2.69 -28.12
C TYR A 31 -16.85 -1.45 -29.03
N GLU A 32 -17.83 -1.08 -29.85
CA GLU A 32 -17.82 0.15 -30.68
C GLU A 32 -18.12 1.41 -29.87
N ASN A 33 -18.68 1.30 -28.66
CA ASN A 33 -18.73 2.42 -27.71
C ASN A 33 -17.43 2.56 -26.88
N LYS A 34 -16.40 1.77 -27.18
CA LYS A 34 -15.02 2.08 -26.80
C LYS A 34 -14.31 2.69 -28.00
N GLU A 35 -14.46 4.01 -28.17
CA GLU A 35 -13.53 4.78 -28.99
C GLU A 35 -12.14 4.74 -28.33
N TYR A 36 -11.38 3.68 -28.60
CA TYR A 36 -9.94 3.67 -28.46
C TYR A 36 -9.30 3.73 -29.85
N SER A 37 -8.81 4.94 -30.15
CA SER A 37 -7.69 5.25 -31.03
C SER A 37 -7.86 5.06 -32.54
N LYS A 38 -8.00 6.19 -33.24
CA LYS A 38 -7.22 6.39 -34.46
C LYS A 38 -6.82 7.85 -34.64
N ASN A 39 -5.50 8.03 -34.71
CA ASN A 39 -4.74 9.23 -35.10
C ASN A 39 -4.55 10.30 -34.03
N VAL A 40 -3.77 9.97 -33.00
CA VAL A 40 -2.88 10.98 -32.39
C VAL A 40 -1.46 10.46 -32.53
N LYS A 41 -0.65 11.18 -33.31
CA LYS A 41 0.81 11.08 -33.22
C LYS A 41 1.16 11.37 -31.77
N LEU A 42 1.70 10.38 -31.07
CA LEU A 42 2.27 10.56 -29.74
C LEU A 42 3.54 11.40 -29.87
N ASP A 43 3.35 12.72 -29.94
CA ASP A 43 4.35 13.70 -29.55
C ASP A 43 4.02 14.04 -28.08
N GLY A 44 5.00 13.93 -27.19
CA GLY A 44 4.84 14.01 -25.73
C GLY A 44 4.48 15.39 -25.17
N LYS A 45 3.45 16.05 -25.73
CA LYS A 45 3.00 17.41 -25.36
C LYS A 45 1.49 17.63 -25.33
N THR A 46 0.67 16.58 -25.24
CA THR A 46 -0.80 16.75 -25.13
C THR A 46 -1.38 15.93 -23.98
N TYR A 47 -0.97 16.27 -22.76
CA TYR A 47 -1.91 16.43 -21.66
C TYR A 47 -2.00 17.93 -21.38
N ASP A 48 -2.70 18.67 -22.24
CA ASP A 48 -3.32 19.90 -21.75
C ASP A 48 -4.49 19.43 -20.90
N TYR A 49 -4.28 19.45 -19.59
CA TYR A 49 -5.36 19.54 -18.62
C TYR A 49 -6.29 20.66 -19.08
N ASN A 50 -7.50 20.32 -19.55
CA ASN A 50 -8.48 21.30 -19.99
C ASN A 50 -8.94 22.10 -18.76
N GLU A 51 -8.21 23.18 -18.46
CA GLU A 51 -8.43 24.10 -17.34
C GLU A 51 -9.73 24.93 -17.49
N SER A 52 -10.56 24.64 -18.49
CA SER A 52 -11.76 25.41 -18.82
C SER A 52 -12.95 24.48 -19.06
N ASN A 53 -13.69 24.17 -17.98
CA ASN A 53 -15.17 24.16 -17.89
C ASN A 53 -15.74 23.40 -16.68
N TYR A 54 -14.90 22.90 -15.77
CA TYR A 54 -15.34 22.44 -14.43
C TYR A 54 -14.67 23.25 -13.31
N LYS A 55 -14.88 24.57 -13.31
CA LYS A 55 -14.80 25.35 -12.05
C LYS A 55 -16.10 25.17 -11.29
N ASN A 56 -16.35 23.98 -10.76
CA ASN A 56 -17.33 23.80 -9.70
C ASN A 56 -16.60 23.80 -8.35
N LYS A 57 -17.06 24.71 -7.49
CA LYS A 57 -16.56 24.97 -6.14
C LYS A 57 -16.63 23.71 -5.27
N ASN A 58 -15.57 23.46 -4.50
CA ASN A 58 -15.44 22.49 -3.39
C ASN A 58 -15.21 21.02 -3.78
N GLU A 59 -14.18 20.72 -4.57
CA GLU A 59 -13.66 19.35 -4.66
C GLU A 59 -12.89 19.00 -3.37
N SER A 60 -13.26 17.90 -2.71
CA SER A 60 -12.62 17.52 -1.43
C SER A 60 -11.20 16.98 -1.59
N ILE A 61 -10.81 16.64 -2.82
CA ILE A 61 -9.49 16.12 -3.19
C ILE A 61 -9.07 16.89 -4.43
N LYS A 62 -7.96 17.61 -4.35
CA LYS A 62 -7.48 18.51 -5.41
C LYS A 62 -6.06 18.12 -5.79
N LEU A 63 -5.81 17.85 -7.07
CA LEU A 63 -4.46 17.65 -7.59
C LEU A 63 -3.67 18.95 -7.43
N ASP A 64 -2.47 18.85 -6.87
CA ASP A 64 -1.56 19.98 -6.69
C ASP A 64 -0.43 19.93 -7.72
N SER A 65 0.31 18.81 -7.79
CA SER A 65 1.49 18.69 -8.64
C SER A 65 1.64 17.29 -9.25
N VAL A 66 2.36 17.21 -10.37
CA VAL A 66 2.81 15.96 -11.00
C VAL A 66 4.31 16.06 -11.23
N ILE A 67 5.08 15.30 -10.47
CA ILE A 67 6.53 15.45 -10.35
C ILE A 67 7.20 14.25 -11.01
N PRO A 68 7.87 14.42 -12.17
CA PRO A 68 8.61 13.36 -12.82
C PRO A 68 9.92 13.09 -12.08
N VAL A 69 10.19 11.82 -11.78
CA VAL A 69 11.45 11.36 -11.17
C VAL A 69 12.12 10.39 -12.14
N ASN A 70 13.39 10.65 -12.47
CA ASN A 70 14.17 9.80 -13.39
C ASN A 70 14.70 8.53 -12.69
N ASP A 71 13.85 7.87 -11.91
CA ASP A 71 14.15 6.68 -11.12
C ASP A 71 12.84 5.94 -10.78
N TYR A 72 12.93 4.62 -10.56
CA TYR A 72 11.77 3.80 -10.20
C TYR A 72 11.56 3.83 -8.69
N ILE A 73 10.50 4.52 -8.25
CA ILE A 73 10.18 4.67 -6.84
C ILE A 73 9.58 3.37 -6.31
N LEU A 74 10.11 2.92 -5.18
CA LEU A 74 9.70 1.71 -4.45
C LEU A 74 8.90 2.01 -3.19
N ASP A 75 9.02 3.23 -2.67
CA ASP A 75 8.31 3.66 -1.47
C ASP A 75 8.22 5.18 -1.42
N LEU A 76 7.15 5.66 -0.79
CA LEU A 76 6.94 7.08 -0.51
C LEU A 76 6.43 7.26 0.90
N GLU A 77 6.91 8.32 1.53
CA GLU A 77 6.38 8.73 2.81
C GLU A 77 6.45 10.25 2.99
N PHE A 78 5.48 10.81 3.72
CA PHE A 78 5.57 12.21 4.10
C PHE A 78 6.50 12.37 5.31
N ASN A 79 7.40 13.33 5.19
CA ASN A 79 8.16 13.89 6.30
C ASN A 79 7.79 15.37 6.41
N GLU A 80 6.91 15.68 7.36
CA GLU A 80 6.22 16.97 7.42
C GLU A 80 5.49 17.27 6.09
N ASP A 81 5.82 18.37 5.42
CA ASP A 81 5.23 18.76 4.13
C ASP A 81 6.00 18.23 2.91
N ASN A 82 7.20 17.68 3.12
CA ASN A 82 8.03 17.09 2.07
C ASN A 82 7.75 15.58 1.92
N LEU A 83 8.07 15.05 0.75
CA LEU A 83 8.04 13.62 0.46
C LEU A 83 9.45 13.06 0.53
N LEU A 84 9.61 11.98 1.30
CA LEU A 84 10.74 11.07 1.16
C LEU A 84 10.36 10.01 0.13
N ALA A 85 11.10 9.93 -0.97
CA ALA A 85 10.91 8.92 -2.00
C ALA A 85 12.16 8.03 -2.09
N ILE A 86 11.94 6.71 -2.08
CA ILE A 86 13.00 5.71 -2.09
C ILE A 86 12.99 4.99 -3.43
N SER A 87 14.13 4.90 -4.10
CA SER A 87 14.26 4.20 -5.39
C SER A 87 15.41 3.20 -5.39
N ASN A 88 15.40 2.31 -6.37
CA ASN A 88 16.58 1.51 -6.71
C ASN A 88 17.58 2.36 -7.50
N TYR A 89 18.82 2.42 -7.02
CA TYR A 89 19.95 2.89 -7.81
C TYR A 89 20.53 1.74 -8.63
N THR A 90 20.77 1.94 -9.93
CA THR A 90 21.51 0.98 -10.77
C THR A 90 22.54 1.69 -11.66
N ASP A 91 23.83 1.41 -11.50
CA ASP A 91 24.90 1.87 -12.42
C ASP A 91 25.91 0.75 -12.68
N LYS A 92 26.09 0.37 -13.96
CA LYS A 92 27.13 -0.56 -14.43
C LYS A 92 27.33 -1.80 -13.54
N ASN A 93 26.22 -2.45 -13.15
CA ASN A 93 26.14 -3.64 -12.27
C ASN A 93 26.32 -3.38 -10.76
N LYS A 94 26.24 -2.14 -10.30
CA LYS A 94 26.09 -1.82 -8.86
C LYS A 94 24.64 -1.52 -8.57
N THR A 95 24.08 -2.19 -7.57
CA THR A 95 22.74 -1.91 -7.03
C THR A 95 22.88 -1.10 -5.75
N GLY A 96 21.98 -0.14 -5.58
CA GLY A 96 21.96 0.78 -4.44
C GLY A 96 20.56 1.25 -4.16
N ILE A 97 20.45 2.19 -3.23
CA ILE A 97 19.21 2.89 -2.91
C ILE A 97 19.47 4.38 -3.09
N ASN A 98 18.61 5.08 -3.83
CA ASN A 98 18.55 6.54 -3.73
C ASN A 98 17.42 6.94 -2.79
N ILE A 99 17.66 8.01 -2.05
CA ILE A 99 16.70 8.63 -1.16
C ILE A 99 16.57 10.07 -1.62
N TYR A 100 15.36 10.45 -2.01
CA TYR A 100 15.02 11.78 -2.44
C TYR A 100 14.18 12.47 -1.38
N GLU A 101 14.48 13.74 -1.15
CA GLU A 101 13.54 14.67 -0.53
C GLU A 101 12.92 15.49 -1.65
N ILE A 102 11.60 15.48 -1.74
CA ILE A 102 10.82 16.12 -2.79
C ILE A 102 9.88 17.10 -2.12
N ASN A 103 9.95 18.38 -2.51
CA ASN A 103 8.99 19.38 -2.06
C ASN A 103 7.84 19.43 -3.07
N PRO A 104 6.61 19.04 -2.67
CA PRO A 104 5.45 19.05 -3.57
C PRO A 104 5.07 20.44 -4.08
N ASP A 105 5.35 21.49 -3.30
CA ASP A 105 4.82 22.83 -3.52
C ASP A 105 5.64 23.63 -4.56
N ASP A 106 6.95 23.36 -4.66
CA ASP A 106 7.84 23.94 -5.67
C ASP A 106 8.44 22.92 -6.66
N GLU A 107 8.03 21.65 -6.53
CA GLU A 107 8.44 20.51 -7.36
C GLU A 107 9.96 20.24 -7.34
N SER A 108 10.69 20.77 -6.35
CA SER A 108 12.12 20.52 -6.23
C SER A 108 12.39 19.09 -5.76
N ILE A 109 13.41 18.48 -6.37
CA ILE A 109 13.87 17.12 -6.07
C ILE A 109 15.33 17.21 -5.64
N LEU A 110 15.61 16.80 -4.41
CA LEU A 110 16.96 16.69 -3.86
C LEU A 110 17.28 15.23 -3.61
N ASN A 111 18.31 14.68 -4.27
CA ASN A 111 18.88 13.40 -3.85
C ASN A 111 19.69 13.65 -2.56
N VAL A 112 19.12 13.27 -1.41
CA VAL A 112 19.77 13.46 -0.11
C VAL A 112 20.79 12.37 0.17
N LYS A 113 20.59 11.16 -0.39
CA LYS A 113 21.54 10.05 -0.21
C LYS A 113 21.47 9.02 -1.33
N THR A 114 22.65 8.57 -1.75
CA THR A 114 22.83 7.32 -2.49
C THR A 114 23.58 6.32 -1.62
N LEU A 115 22.95 5.21 -1.29
CA LEU A 115 23.54 4.08 -0.58
C LEU A 115 24.05 3.06 -1.60
N ASN A 116 25.35 3.09 -1.88
CA ASN A 116 26.01 2.22 -2.87
C ASN A 116 27.50 2.02 -2.53
N ASP A 117 27.77 1.25 -1.48
CA ASP A 117 29.13 1.01 -1.00
C ASP A 117 29.89 -0.05 -1.83
N GLY A 118 29.50 -0.26 -3.09
CA GLY A 118 30.09 -1.28 -3.98
C GLY A 118 29.73 -2.72 -3.62
N VAL A 119 28.82 -2.90 -2.67
CA VAL A 119 28.17 -4.16 -2.30
C VAL A 119 26.74 -4.15 -2.83
N PHE A 120 26.19 -5.34 -3.07
CA PHE A 120 24.77 -5.46 -3.42
C PHE A 120 23.95 -4.86 -2.29
N THR A 121 23.03 -3.95 -2.63
CA THR A 121 22.16 -3.25 -1.68
C THR A 121 20.72 -3.34 -2.17
N MET A 122 19.79 -3.61 -1.27
CA MET A 122 18.38 -3.86 -1.58
C MET A 122 17.48 -3.25 -0.51
N TYR A 123 16.52 -2.44 -0.95
CA TYR A 123 15.45 -1.93 -0.11
C TYR A 123 14.47 -3.04 0.26
N ASN A 124 14.04 -3.09 1.53
CA ASN A 124 12.91 -3.92 1.95
C ASN A 124 11.69 -3.02 2.12
N MET A 125 10.49 -3.44 1.73
CA MET A 125 9.28 -2.62 1.93
C MET A 125 9.06 -2.30 3.42
N GLU A 126 8.45 -1.15 3.71
CA GLU A 126 8.12 -0.69 5.08
C GLU A 126 9.34 -0.50 6.00
N SER A 127 10.51 -0.28 5.40
CA SER A 127 11.79 -0.21 6.13
C SER A 127 12.07 1.11 6.85
N MET A 128 11.22 2.12 6.66
CA MET A 128 11.40 3.43 7.28
C MET A 128 10.80 3.43 8.69
N SER A 129 11.54 3.94 9.67
CA SER A 129 11.05 4.08 11.04
C SER A 129 9.93 5.12 11.14
N PRO A 130 9.07 5.07 12.17
CA PRO A 130 8.04 6.08 12.42
C PRO A 130 8.58 7.52 12.55
N SER A 131 9.82 7.68 13.03
CA SER A 131 10.52 8.97 13.12
C SER A 131 11.05 9.49 11.79
N LYS A 132 11.09 8.66 10.73
CA LYS A 132 11.71 8.96 9.43
C LYS A 132 13.23 9.19 9.48
N GLU A 133 13.86 8.82 10.58
CA GLU A 133 15.31 8.97 10.76
C GLU A 133 16.07 7.67 10.49
N ILE A 134 15.43 6.50 10.60
CA ILE A 134 16.12 5.20 10.48
C ILE A 134 15.54 4.42 9.31
N LEU A 135 16.41 4.03 8.38
CA LEU A 135 16.11 3.16 7.26
C LEU A 135 16.73 1.78 7.48
N THR A 136 15.95 0.72 7.31
CA THR A 136 16.47 -0.65 7.22
C THR A 136 16.71 -1.05 5.77
N TYR A 137 17.81 -1.74 5.47
CA TYR A 137 18.00 -2.33 4.14
C TYR A 137 18.87 -3.58 4.21
N SER A 138 18.91 -4.34 3.11
CA SER A 138 19.70 -5.56 3.03
C SER A 138 20.93 -5.37 2.15
N THR A 139 22.04 -6.02 2.51
CA THR A 139 23.30 -5.97 1.77
C THR A 139 23.99 -7.33 1.66
N ALA A 140 24.74 -7.55 0.57
CA ALA A 140 25.61 -8.71 0.37
C ALA A 140 26.87 -8.37 -0.42
N GLU A 141 27.98 -9.08 -0.15
CA GLU A 141 29.26 -8.88 -0.83
C GLU A 141 29.22 -9.22 -2.33
N ASN A 142 28.33 -10.12 -2.76
CA ASN A 142 28.17 -10.51 -4.17
C ASN A 142 26.71 -10.83 -4.49
N GLU A 143 26.22 -10.35 -5.64
CA GLU A 143 24.86 -10.61 -6.17
C GLU A 143 24.57 -12.11 -6.41
N LYS A 144 25.62 -12.94 -6.61
CA LYS A 144 25.52 -14.33 -7.08
C LYS A 144 25.49 -15.42 -6.00
N SER A 145 25.47 -15.10 -4.71
CA SER A 145 25.46 -16.16 -3.68
C SER A 145 24.05 -16.58 -3.31
N ASP A 146 23.70 -17.87 -3.55
CA ASP A 146 22.53 -18.60 -3.02
C ASP A 146 21.50 -17.71 -2.28
N LYS A 147 20.66 -17.03 -3.08
CA LYS A 147 19.64 -15.99 -2.86
C LYS A 147 19.35 -15.35 -1.48
N TYR A 148 19.73 -15.92 -0.34
CA TYR A 148 19.53 -15.35 0.99
C TYR A 148 20.61 -15.70 2.03
N LYS A 149 21.58 -16.59 1.74
CA LYS A 149 22.51 -17.10 2.77
C LYS A 149 23.53 -16.08 3.29
N ASN A 150 23.86 -15.07 2.50
CA ASN A 150 24.89 -14.08 2.84
C ASN A 150 24.32 -12.66 2.99
N LEU A 151 23.00 -12.51 2.99
CA LEU A 151 22.38 -11.21 3.23
C LEU A 151 22.58 -10.81 4.70
N LYS A 152 22.93 -9.56 4.87
CA LYS A 152 23.03 -8.84 6.14
C LYS A 152 22.02 -7.71 6.11
N SER A 153 21.41 -7.40 7.25
CA SER A 153 20.60 -6.19 7.37
C SER A 153 21.44 -5.03 7.89
N VAL A 154 21.14 -3.82 7.43
CA VAL A 154 21.75 -2.57 7.90
C VAL A 154 20.65 -1.70 8.49
N LEU A 155 20.94 -1.10 9.64
CA LEU A 155 20.19 0.00 10.22
C LEU A 155 20.96 1.28 9.91
N TYR A 156 20.36 2.19 9.15
CA TYR A 156 21.00 3.41 8.69
C TYR A 156 20.27 4.63 9.22
N ASN A 157 21.01 5.54 9.86
CA ASN A 157 20.49 6.79 10.38
C ASN A 157 20.69 7.92 9.36
N LEU A 158 19.59 8.45 8.83
CA LEU A 158 19.56 9.52 7.83
C LEU A 158 20.03 10.86 8.36
N LYS A 159 19.98 11.08 9.68
CA LYS A 159 20.29 12.37 10.30
C LYS A 159 21.79 12.62 10.42
N ASP A 160 22.55 11.58 10.77
CA ASP A 160 23.97 11.68 11.08
C ASP A 160 24.85 10.72 10.28
N ASP A 161 24.28 10.01 9.31
CA ASP A 161 24.94 9.03 8.45
C ASP A 161 25.58 7.83 9.21
N SER A 162 25.23 7.63 10.48
CA SER A 162 25.66 6.47 11.25
C SER A 162 24.90 5.21 10.80
N TYR A 163 25.54 4.05 10.90
CA TYR A 163 24.89 2.79 10.57
C TYR A 163 25.43 1.60 11.37
N ILE A 164 24.59 0.58 11.50
CA ILE A 164 24.90 -0.69 12.13
C ILE A 164 24.64 -1.80 11.12
N THR A 165 25.65 -2.62 10.80
CA THR A 165 25.48 -3.84 10.01
C THR A 165 25.25 -5.02 10.93
N LEU A 166 24.07 -5.62 10.86
CA LEU A 166 23.76 -6.87 11.56
C LEU A 166 24.37 -8.06 10.80
N PRO A 167 24.98 -9.04 11.49
CA PRO A 167 25.61 -10.19 10.84
C PRO A 167 24.60 -11.22 10.31
N TYR A 168 23.33 -10.84 10.15
CA TYR A 168 22.23 -11.68 9.71
C TYR A 168 21.19 -10.84 8.98
N TYR A 169 20.44 -11.48 8.10
CA TYR A 169 19.22 -10.97 7.49
C TYR A 169 18.03 -11.11 8.46
N PHE A 170 17.08 -10.18 8.36
CA PHE A 170 15.78 -10.29 9.01
C PHE A 170 14.67 -9.77 8.11
N ASP A 171 13.47 -10.35 8.26
CA ASP A 171 12.22 -9.79 7.73
C ASP A 171 11.62 -8.87 8.78
N LEU A 172 11.41 -7.59 8.45
CA LEU A 172 10.78 -6.62 9.33
C LEU A 172 9.27 -6.90 9.41
N LEU A 173 8.67 -6.83 10.60
CA LEU A 173 7.23 -7.01 10.81
C LEU A 173 6.53 -5.75 11.34
N GLY A 174 7.29 -4.83 11.93
CA GLY A 174 6.75 -3.61 12.52
C GLY A 174 7.74 -2.91 13.43
N TRP A 175 7.59 -1.59 13.51
CA TRP A 175 8.39 -0.71 14.35
C TRP A 175 7.73 -0.44 15.69
N VAL A 176 8.54 -0.18 16.71
CA VAL A 176 8.06 0.46 17.95
C VAL A 176 7.71 1.92 17.63
N PRO A 177 6.60 2.49 18.15
CA PRO A 177 6.12 3.82 17.76
C PRO A 177 7.14 4.96 17.92
N ASP A 178 8.01 4.87 18.92
CA ASP A 178 9.06 5.86 19.19
C ASP A 178 10.36 5.62 18.39
N SER A 179 10.37 4.63 17.50
CA SER A 179 11.53 4.20 16.70
C SER A 179 12.72 3.68 17.52
N SER A 180 12.54 3.36 18.80
CA SER A 180 13.60 2.78 19.65
C SER A 180 13.98 1.34 19.28
N GLY A 181 13.14 0.66 18.49
CA GLY A 181 13.31 -0.73 18.15
C GLY A 181 12.30 -1.22 17.12
N PHE A 182 12.37 -2.51 16.83
CA PHE A 182 11.49 -3.18 15.88
C PHE A 182 11.33 -4.67 16.19
N TYR A 183 10.34 -5.28 15.54
CA TYR A 183 10.08 -6.71 15.57
C TYR A 183 10.33 -7.29 14.19
N GLY A 184 10.94 -8.48 14.14
CA GLY A 184 11.22 -9.14 12.89
C GLY A 184 11.43 -10.63 13.03
N TYR A 185 11.58 -11.30 11.88
CA TYR A 185 11.97 -12.71 11.82
C TYR A 185 13.43 -12.86 11.46
N LYS A 186 14.13 -13.69 12.25
CA LYS A 186 15.46 -14.20 11.92
C LYS A 186 15.39 -15.71 11.93
N ASN A 187 15.67 -16.36 10.79
CA ASN A 187 15.61 -17.83 10.67
C ASN A 187 14.28 -18.44 11.19
N SER A 188 13.14 -17.81 10.89
CA SER A 188 11.80 -18.18 11.39
C SER A 188 11.57 -17.99 12.90
N GLU A 189 12.51 -17.40 13.63
CA GLU A 189 12.32 -17.01 15.03
C GLU A 189 11.93 -15.53 15.09
N LEU A 190 10.80 -15.25 15.73
CA LEU A 190 10.36 -13.88 15.97
C LEU A 190 11.28 -13.28 17.03
N PHE A 191 11.75 -12.05 16.83
CA PHE A 191 12.55 -11.33 17.80
C PHE A 191 12.10 -9.88 17.93
N SER A 192 12.46 -9.25 19.04
CA SER A 192 12.46 -7.80 19.19
C SER A 192 13.88 -7.30 19.37
N TYR A 193 14.22 -6.22 18.66
CA TYR A 193 15.54 -5.60 18.67
C TYR A 193 15.42 -4.18 19.22
N ASP A 194 16.33 -3.85 20.14
CA ASP A 194 16.48 -2.50 20.70
C ASP A 194 17.69 -1.85 20.02
N ILE A 195 17.45 -0.69 19.42
CA ILE A 195 18.46 0.05 18.66
C ILE A 195 19.45 0.74 19.58
N ASN A 196 19.01 1.25 20.73
CA ASN A 196 19.88 1.92 21.69
C ASN A 196 20.83 0.94 22.39
N GLU A 197 20.36 -0.28 22.64
CA GLU A 197 21.17 -1.36 23.20
C GLU A 197 21.91 -2.18 22.13
N GLU A 198 21.65 -1.91 20.85
CA GLU A 198 22.17 -2.57 19.66
C GLU A 198 22.06 -4.11 19.70
N LYS A 199 20.99 -4.65 20.31
CA LYS A 199 20.86 -6.10 20.51
C LYS A 199 19.43 -6.61 20.42
N ILE A 200 19.31 -7.91 20.15
CA ILE A 200 18.06 -8.64 20.35
C ILE A 200 17.78 -8.71 21.85
N VAL A 201 16.68 -8.10 22.29
CA VAL A 201 16.28 -8.10 23.69
C VAL A 201 15.38 -9.28 24.03
N LYS A 202 14.69 -9.85 23.02
CA LYS A 202 13.82 -11.01 23.22
C LYS A 202 13.66 -11.82 21.93
N THR A 203 13.64 -13.15 22.09
CA THR A 203 13.28 -14.11 21.04
C THR A 203 12.02 -14.85 21.46
N TYR A 204 11.16 -15.16 20.49
CA TYR A 204 9.87 -15.81 20.70
C TYR A 204 9.85 -17.12 19.91
N GLU A 205 9.75 -18.24 20.62
CA GLU A 205 9.56 -19.55 20.00
C GLU A 205 8.08 -19.74 19.63
N LEU A 206 7.78 -19.49 18.35
CA LEU A 206 6.45 -19.72 17.80
C LEU A 206 6.33 -21.17 17.34
N LYS A 207 5.16 -21.79 17.55
CA LYS A 207 4.87 -23.07 16.90
C LYS A 207 4.86 -22.84 15.38
N LYS A 208 5.18 -23.87 14.60
CA LYS A 208 5.24 -23.78 13.12
C LYS A 208 3.96 -23.22 12.45
N SER A 209 2.80 -23.32 13.11
CA SER A 209 1.53 -22.76 12.62
C SER A 209 1.24 -21.33 13.12
N ASP A 210 2.06 -20.76 13.99
CA ASP A 210 1.89 -19.46 14.64
C ASP A 210 2.65 -18.31 13.94
N TYR A 211 2.93 -18.43 12.64
CA TYR A 211 3.59 -17.37 11.87
C TYR A 211 2.81 -16.06 11.93
N VAL A 212 3.51 -14.97 12.23
CA VAL A 212 2.96 -13.62 12.40
C VAL A 212 3.19 -12.86 11.10
N ASN A 213 2.12 -12.30 10.55
CA ASN A 213 2.17 -11.62 9.26
C ASN A 213 2.42 -10.12 9.42
N LYS A 214 1.94 -9.51 10.50
CA LYS A 214 2.02 -8.05 10.74
C LYS A 214 1.98 -7.77 12.23
N ILE A 215 2.75 -6.79 12.66
CA ILE A 215 2.78 -6.29 14.03
C ILE A 215 2.48 -4.79 14.03
N LEU A 216 1.52 -4.37 14.84
CA LEU A 216 1.22 -2.96 15.08
C LEU A 216 1.09 -2.69 16.58
N PHE A 217 1.30 -1.44 16.97
CA PHE A 217 1.16 -0.97 18.35
C PHE A 217 -0.06 -0.08 18.50
N SER A 218 -0.60 0.00 19.71
CA SER A 218 -1.43 1.13 20.11
C SER A 218 -0.60 2.42 20.06
N GLN A 219 -1.26 3.56 19.88
CA GLN A 219 -0.59 4.86 19.81
C GLN A 219 0.23 5.17 21.07
N ASP A 220 -0.24 4.72 22.24
CA ASP A 220 0.44 4.89 23.52
C ASP A 220 1.54 3.83 23.77
N GLY A 221 1.71 2.86 22.87
CA GLY A 221 2.69 1.78 22.96
C GLY A 221 2.38 0.72 24.03
N THR A 222 1.22 0.77 24.70
CA THR A 222 0.91 -0.17 25.80
C THR A 222 0.34 -1.51 25.33
N LYS A 223 -0.14 -1.59 24.08
CA LYS A 223 -0.63 -2.83 23.46
C LYS A 223 0.12 -3.14 22.17
N LEU A 224 0.33 -4.44 21.98
CA LEU A 224 0.91 -5.03 20.78
C LEU A 224 -0.12 -5.92 20.10
N TYR A 225 -0.39 -5.66 18.83
CA TYR A 225 -1.33 -6.39 17.99
C TYR A 225 -0.57 -7.23 16.99
N MET A 226 -0.88 -8.53 16.95
CA MET A 226 -0.18 -9.50 16.11
C MET A 226 -1.16 -10.23 15.22
N LEU A 227 -1.07 -10.01 13.91
CA LEU A 227 -1.89 -10.70 12.93
C LEU A 227 -1.29 -12.06 12.59
N ASN A 228 -2.12 -13.09 12.61
CA ASN A 228 -1.84 -14.39 12.03
C ASN A 228 -2.93 -14.75 11.02
N ILE A 229 -2.62 -14.55 9.74
CA ILE A 229 -3.54 -14.78 8.62
C ILE A 229 -3.93 -16.27 8.56
N ASN A 230 -2.96 -17.17 8.72
CA ASN A 230 -3.19 -18.62 8.66
C ASN A 230 -4.17 -19.12 9.72
N LYS A 231 -4.21 -18.46 10.89
CA LYS A 231 -5.12 -18.77 11.99
C LYS A 231 -6.36 -17.88 12.02
N ASN A 232 -6.48 -16.91 11.09
CA ASN A 232 -7.57 -15.94 11.05
C ASN A 232 -7.79 -15.26 12.40
N LYS A 233 -6.71 -14.82 13.05
CA LYS A 233 -6.77 -14.18 14.35
C LYS A 233 -5.82 -13.00 14.45
N ILE A 234 -6.18 -12.07 15.33
CA ILE A 234 -5.27 -11.04 15.83
C ILE A 234 -5.13 -11.27 17.34
N ASP A 235 -3.91 -11.51 17.81
CA ASP A 235 -3.63 -11.56 19.24
C ASP A 235 -3.30 -10.15 19.75
N ILE A 236 -3.82 -9.77 20.91
CA ILE A 236 -3.60 -8.48 21.57
C ILE A 236 -2.86 -8.75 22.87
N TYR A 237 -1.63 -8.26 22.95
CA TYR A 237 -0.80 -8.35 24.15
C TYR A 237 -0.84 -7.01 24.87
N ASP A 238 -1.40 -7.00 26.07
CA ASP A 238 -1.27 -5.87 26.99
C ASP A 238 0.10 -5.96 27.66
N LEU A 239 1.01 -5.06 27.28
CA LEU A 239 2.39 -5.04 27.75
C LEU A 239 2.50 -4.55 29.20
N LYS A 240 1.49 -3.81 29.69
CA LYS A 240 1.44 -3.31 31.06
C LYS A 240 1.02 -4.40 32.04
N ASN A 241 0.00 -5.17 31.68
CA ASN A 241 -0.60 -6.19 32.54
C ASN A 241 -0.13 -7.62 32.21
N ASN A 242 0.72 -7.79 31.20
CA ASN A 242 1.17 -9.09 30.68
C ASN A 242 0.00 -10.05 30.36
N SER A 243 -1.09 -9.51 29.84
CA SER A 243 -2.28 -10.27 29.50
C SER A 243 -2.43 -10.41 27.98
N VAL A 244 -3.07 -11.49 27.54
CA VAL A 244 -3.28 -11.76 26.12
C VAL A 244 -4.75 -11.98 25.86
N SER A 245 -5.29 -11.27 24.88
CA SER A 245 -6.63 -11.50 24.33
C SER A 245 -6.53 -11.75 22.82
N LYS A 246 -7.63 -12.15 22.18
CA LYS A 246 -7.65 -12.45 20.75
C LYS A 246 -8.93 -11.98 20.08
N ILE A 247 -8.81 -11.66 18.81
CA ILE A 247 -9.91 -11.38 17.88
C ILE A 247 -9.98 -12.53 16.89
N ASP A 248 -11.07 -13.31 16.92
CA ASP A 248 -11.33 -14.43 15.99
C ASP A 248 -12.76 -14.42 15.41
N ALA A 249 -13.48 -13.32 15.63
CA ALA A 249 -14.83 -13.06 15.15
C ALA A 249 -14.90 -12.73 13.65
N ILE A 250 -13.78 -12.36 13.04
CA ILE A 250 -13.66 -12.08 11.60
C ILE A 250 -12.93 -13.26 10.94
N LYS A 251 -13.39 -13.66 9.76
CA LYS A 251 -12.81 -14.79 9.00
C LYS A 251 -12.01 -14.26 7.81
N PHE A 252 -10.99 -15.02 7.41
CA PHE A 252 -10.12 -14.69 6.29
C PHE A 252 -9.53 -13.29 6.41
N ILE A 253 -8.91 -13.02 7.57
CA ILE A 253 -8.27 -11.73 7.84
C ILE A 253 -7.03 -11.63 6.96
N SER A 254 -6.96 -10.62 6.12
CA SER A 254 -5.82 -10.34 5.23
C SER A 254 -4.95 -9.22 5.75
N ASP A 255 -5.56 -8.20 6.37
CA ASP A 255 -4.84 -7.06 6.93
C ASP A 255 -5.62 -6.41 8.08
N PHE A 256 -4.95 -5.56 8.86
CA PHE A 256 -5.56 -4.72 9.88
C PHE A 256 -4.75 -3.43 10.13
N ASP A 257 -5.41 -2.44 10.71
CA ASP A 257 -4.80 -1.23 11.25
C ASP A 257 -5.44 -0.87 12.60
N VAL A 258 -4.69 -0.13 13.42
CA VAL A 258 -5.10 0.31 14.75
C VAL A 258 -5.50 1.77 14.68
N ILE A 259 -6.77 2.07 14.99
CA ILE A 259 -7.27 3.45 15.10
C ILE A 259 -6.84 4.00 16.46
N ASP A 260 -7.23 3.29 17.53
CA ASP A 260 -6.88 3.61 18.90
C ASP A 260 -6.90 2.35 19.78
N ASP A 261 -6.84 2.53 21.09
CA ASP A 261 -6.87 1.45 22.07
C ASP A 261 -8.15 0.62 22.07
N LYS A 262 -9.25 1.16 21.56
CA LYS A 262 -10.58 0.58 21.54
C LYS A 262 -10.91 0.01 20.17
N TYR A 263 -10.58 0.70 19.07
CA TYR A 263 -11.04 0.38 17.72
C TYR A 263 -9.91 -0.01 16.76
N LEU A 264 -10.16 -1.08 16.01
CA LEU A 264 -9.31 -1.53 14.90
C LEU A 264 -10.09 -1.50 13.58
N LEU A 265 -9.40 -1.20 12.49
CA LEU A 265 -9.83 -1.54 11.13
C LEU A 265 -9.31 -2.93 10.79
N ILE A 266 -10.18 -3.83 10.33
CA ILE A 266 -9.79 -5.21 9.99
C ILE A 266 -10.35 -5.53 8.61
N GLU A 267 -9.46 -5.88 7.67
CA GLU A 267 -9.83 -6.43 6.38
C GLU A 267 -10.11 -7.92 6.53
N GLY A 268 -11.29 -8.35 6.10
CA GLY A 268 -11.67 -9.76 6.07
C GLY A 268 -12.40 -10.12 4.78
N THR A 269 -12.13 -11.32 4.25
CA THR A 269 -12.76 -11.79 3.02
C THR A 269 -14.03 -12.61 3.31
N ASN A 270 -15.08 -12.39 2.52
CA ASN A 270 -16.28 -13.24 2.52
C ASN A 270 -16.73 -13.48 1.07
N ALA A 271 -16.75 -14.75 0.64
CA ALA A 271 -17.20 -15.17 -0.69
C ALA A 271 -16.60 -14.31 -1.82
N ASP A 272 -15.27 -14.27 -1.89
CA ASP A 272 -14.45 -13.54 -2.88
C ASP A 272 -14.54 -12.00 -2.81
N LYS A 273 -15.28 -11.45 -1.85
CA LYS A 273 -15.32 -10.01 -1.59
C LYS A 273 -14.52 -9.65 -0.34
N LYS A 274 -13.54 -8.76 -0.49
CA LYS A 274 -12.87 -8.08 0.63
C LYS A 274 -13.83 -7.10 1.30
N ASN A 275 -13.87 -7.13 2.63
CA ASN A 275 -14.72 -6.27 3.45
C ASN A 275 -13.89 -5.60 4.53
N LEU A 276 -14.25 -4.36 4.85
CA LEU A 276 -13.66 -3.62 5.95
C LEU A 276 -14.57 -3.68 7.17
N TYR A 277 -14.03 -4.09 8.31
CA TYR A 277 -14.73 -4.10 9.59
C TYR A 277 -14.09 -3.10 10.55
N VAL A 278 -14.91 -2.43 11.35
CA VAL A 278 -14.46 -1.83 12.60
C VAL A 278 -14.67 -2.85 13.70
N TYR A 279 -13.65 -3.11 14.49
CA TYR A 279 -13.73 -3.98 15.67
C TYR A 279 -13.53 -3.17 16.95
N ASP A 280 -14.46 -3.30 17.89
CA ASP A 280 -14.37 -2.72 19.22
C ASP A 280 -13.84 -3.79 20.19
N THR A 281 -12.67 -3.53 20.77
CA THR A 281 -11.97 -4.45 21.67
C THR A 281 -12.60 -4.55 23.05
N GLU A 282 -13.31 -3.52 23.51
CA GLU A 282 -13.99 -3.51 24.81
C GLU A 282 -15.27 -4.34 24.73
N SER A 283 -16.14 -4.03 23.75
CA SER A 283 -17.41 -4.75 23.56
C SER A 283 -17.22 -6.09 22.82
N LYS A 284 -16.04 -6.33 22.25
CA LYS A 284 -15.69 -7.48 21.41
C LYS A 284 -16.62 -7.64 20.20
N SER A 285 -17.16 -6.51 19.72
CA SER A 285 -18.12 -6.47 18.64
C SER A 285 -17.46 -6.01 17.33
N LYS A 286 -18.07 -6.36 16.20
CA LYS A 286 -17.63 -5.92 14.88
C LYS A 286 -18.78 -5.26 14.12
N LYS A 287 -18.45 -4.22 13.36
CA LYS A 287 -19.35 -3.51 12.45
C LYS A 287 -18.77 -3.58 11.04
N LEU A 288 -19.54 -4.09 10.09
CA LEU A 288 -19.19 -4.04 8.67
C LEU A 288 -19.33 -2.61 8.16
N ILE A 289 -18.32 -2.09 7.47
CA ILE A 289 -18.40 -0.84 6.74
C ILE A 289 -18.82 -1.15 5.31
N ASN A 290 -20.00 -0.65 4.93
CA ASN A 290 -20.55 -0.85 3.60
C ASN A 290 -20.00 0.17 2.59
N GLY A 291 -19.91 -0.24 1.33
CA GLY A 291 -19.56 0.67 0.22
C GLY A 291 -18.07 0.98 0.07
N VAL A 292 -17.21 0.35 0.87
CA VAL A 292 -15.75 0.43 0.71
C VAL A 292 -15.29 -0.65 -0.27
N HIS A 293 -14.55 -0.24 -1.28
CA HIS A 293 -13.78 -1.14 -2.14
C HIS A 293 -12.34 -1.11 -1.63
N LEU A 294 -11.77 -2.28 -1.40
CA LEU A 294 -10.43 -2.38 -0.88
C LEU A 294 -9.72 -3.61 -1.44
N ASP A 295 -8.50 -3.39 -1.87
CA ASP A 295 -7.44 -4.36 -2.00
C ASP A 295 -6.29 -4.08 -1.04
N GLU A 296 -6.03 -2.80 -0.80
CA GLU A 296 -5.04 -2.26 0.14
C GLU A 296 -5.66 -1.07 0.90
N MET A 297 -5.16 -0.81 2.12
CA MET A 297 -5.60 0.31 2.95
C MET A 297 -4.43 1.01 3.62
N TYR A 298 -4.55 2.33 3.77
CA TYR A 298 -3.56 3.20 4.39
C TYR A 298 -4.26 4.16 5.34
N LEU A 299 -3.91 4.11 6.62
CA LEU A 299 -4.44 5.01 7.64
C LEU A 299 -3.43 6.13 7.90
N SER A 300 -3.89 7.39 7.95
CA SER A 300 -3.03 8.50 8.34
C SER A 300 -2.50 8.32 9.76
N LYS A 301 -1.36 8.94 10.07
CA LYS A 301 -0.71 8.77 11.38
C LYS A 301 -1.54 9.39 12.51
N ASP A 302 -2.23 10.50 12.24
CA ASP A 302 -3.24 11.11 13.12
C ASP A 302 -4.55 10.32 13.23
N LYS A 303 -4.69 9.23 12.46
CA LYS A 303 -5.84 8.33 12.43
C LYS A 303 -7.15 9.00 12.01
N SER A 304 -7.08 10.15 11.31
CA SER A 304 -8.27 10.89 10.86
C SER A 304 -8.69 10.59 9.42
N LYS A 305 -7.81 9.97 8.62
CA LYS A 305 -8.04 9.69 7.20
C LYS A 305 -7.73 8.24 6.87
N LEU A 306 -8.61 7.63 6.09
CA LEU A 306 -8.39 6.32 5.49
C LEU A 306 -8.31 6.47 3.98
N VAL A 307 -7.29 5.90 3.38
CA VAL A 307 -7.15 5.74 1.93
C VAL A 307 -7.29 4.26 1.61
N THR A 308 -8.10 3.92 0.62
CA THR A 308 -8.17 2.54 0.10
C THR A 308 -7.83 2.52 -1.37
N VAL A 309 -7.18 1.45 -1.80
CA VAL A 309 -6.86 1.19 -3.20
C VAL A 309 -7.60 -0.06 -3.62
N TYR A 310 -8.16 -0.09 -4.81
CA TYR A 310 -8.72 -1.31 -5.38
C TYR A 310 -8.49 -1.41 -6.88
N TYR A 311 -8.30 -2.64 -7.37
CA TYR A 311 -8.01 -2.93 -8.76
C TYR A 311 -9.29 -3.05 -9.58
N THR A 312 -9.40 -2.27 -10.66
CA THR A 312 -10.58 -2.25 -11.54
C THR A 312 -10.44 -3.14 -12.78
N GLY A 313 -9.32 -3.87 -12.91
CA GLY A 313 -8.95 -4.63 -14.09
C GLY A 313 -8.21 -3.78 -15.14
N ASN A 314 -7.68 -4.41 -16.20
CA ASN A 314 -6.85 -3.76 -17.24
C ASN A 314 -5.59 -3.04 -16.70
N ASN A 315 -5.03 -3.51 -15.60
CA ASN A 315 -3.92 -2.86 -14.88
C ASN A 315 -4.27 -1.42 -14.43
N GLU A 316 -5.54 -1.18 -14.09
CA GLU A 316 -6.00 0.08 -13.51
C GLU A 316 -6.37 -0.11 -12.04
N SER A 317 -6.09 0.94 -11.27
CA SER A 317 -6.38 1.07 -9.85
C SER A 317 -7.24 2.32 -9.62
N THR A 318 -8.00 2.31 -8.53
CA THR A 318 -8.72 3.49 -8.03
C THR A 318 -8.35 3.72 -6.57
N ILE A 319 -8.12 4.98 -6.22
CA ILE A 319 -7.89 5.41 -4.85
C ILE A 319 -9.17 6.08 -4.33
N ASP A 320 -9.70 5.60 -3.21
CA ASP A 320 -10.75 6.26 -2.46
C ASP A 320 -10.18 6.89 -1.19
N VAL A 321 -10.65 8.10 -0.85
CA VAL A 321 -10.24 8.80 0.37
C VAL A 321 -11.46 9.03 1.26
N TYR A 322 -11.30 8.76 2.55
CA TYR A 322 -12.34 8.86 3.56
C TYR A 322 -11.88 9.67 4.76
N ASP A 323 -12.80 10.47 5.32
CA ASP A 323 -12.71 10.94 6.69
C ASP A 323 -13.11 9.82 7.64
N LEU A 324 -12.25 9.54 8.63
CA LEU A 324 -12.54 8.64 9.74
C LEU A 324 -13.01 9.45 10.94
N GLY A 325 -14.27 9.28 11.32
CA GLY A 325 -14.87 9.99 12.45
C GLY A 325 -15.24 9.04 13.58
N ILE A 326 -14.84 9.39 14.81
CA ILE A 326 -15.30 8.72 16.03
C ILE A 326 -16.39 9.59 16.66
N TYR A 327 -17.65 9.18 16.54
CA TYR A 327 -18.81 9.89 17.07
C TYR A 327 -19.60 8.99 18.01
N ASN A 328 -19.80 9.42 19.26
CA ASN A 328 -20.57 8.67 20.28
C ASN A 328 -20.16 7.19 20.37
N GLU A 329 -18.86 6.90 20.49
CA GLU A 329 -18.33 5.53 20.54
C GLU A 329 -18.65 4.67 19.29
N ASN A 330 -18.88 5.29 18.14
CA ASN A 330 -18.97 4.62 16.86
C ASN A 330 -17.94 5.20 15.90
N VAL A 331 -17.30 4.30 15.16
CA VAL A 331 -16.46 4.67 14.03
C VAL A 331 -17.31 4.69 12.77
N ASP A 332 -17.27 5.81 12.06
CA ASP A 332 -17.90 6.02 10.76
C ASP A 332 -16.88 6.51 9.74
N LEU A 333 -17.14 6.17 8.47
CA LEU A 333 -16.32 6.52 7.33
C LEU A 333 -17.13 7.39 6.36
N TYR A 334 -16.60 8.56 6.04
CA TYR A 334 -17.23 9.50 5.12
C TYR A 334 -16.36 9.66 3.88
N LYS A 335 -16.82 9.16 2.74
CA LYS A 335 -16.07 9.27 1.49
C LYS A 335 -15.95 10.74 1.07
N LEU A 336 -14.72 11.21 0.94
CA LEU A 336 -14.38 12.57 0.51
C LEU A 336 -14.34 12.69 -1.01
N GLY A 337 -13.85 11.65 -1.67
CA GLY A 337 -13.73 11.59 -3.13
C GLY A 337 -13.01 10.33 -3.58
N CYS A 338 -12.66 10.29 -4.87
CA CYS A 338 -11.89 9.21 -5.48
C CYS A 338 -11.01 9.73 -6.60
N ILE A 339 -9.92 9.02 -6.86
CA ILE A 339 -8.98 9.22 -7.97
C ILE A 339 -9.02 7.94 -8.82
N PRO A 340 -9.80 7.92 -9.92
CA PRO A 340 -9.99 6.73 -10.73
C PRO A 340 -8.92 6.58 -11.83
N MET A 341 -8.87 5.39 -12.43
CA MET A 341 -8.10 5.10 -13.66
C MET A 341 -6.58 5.32 -13.55
N ILE A 342 -6.02 5.04 -12.38
CA ILE A 342 -4.57 5.08 -12.17
C ILE A 342 -3.97 3.83 -12.83
N LYS A 343 -3.04 4.00 -13.75
CA LYS A 343 -2.38 2.86 -14.41
C LYS A 343 -1.29 2.29 -13.50
N GLY A 344 -1.42 1.01 -13.15
CA GLY A 344 -0.47 0.30 -12.29
C GLY A 344 -0.86 0.28 -10.81
N ILE A 345 0.06 -0.23 -9.99
CA ILE A 345 -0.07 -0.32 -8.54
C ILE A 345 0.59 0.93 -7.95
N PRO A 346 -0.18 1.84 -7.33
CA PRO A 346 0.40 3.05 -6.75
C PRO A 346 1.11 2.74 -5.44
N TYR A 347 2.32 3.28 -5.25
CA TYR A 347 2.89 3.45 -3.91
C TYR A 347 2.28 4.70 -3.29
N ILE A 348 1.67 4.60 -2.10
CA ILE A 348 0.86 5.67 -1.50
C ILE A 348 1.49 6.19 -0.22
N ALA A 349 1.48 7.52 -0.07
CA ALA A 349 1.76 8.20 1.17
C ALA A 349 0.58 9.11 1.55
N ILE A 350 0.21 9.16 2.82
CA ILE A 350 -0.74 10.13 3.35
C ILE A 350 -0.14 10.84 4.57
N SER A 351 -0.29 12.16 4.62
CA SER A 351 0.16 13.00 5.73
C SER A 351 -0.98 13.38 6.67
N ASP A 352 -0.60 13.77 7.88
CA ASP A 352 -1.51 14.34 8.88
C ASP A 352 -2.00 15.75 8.48
N ASN A 353 -1.30 16.41 7.56
CA ASN A 353 -1.66 17.73 7.02
C ASN A 353 -2.68 17.65 5.88
N ASN A 354 -3.37 16.52 5.74
CA ASN A 354 -4.32 16.24 4.67
C ASN A 354 -3.71 16.32 3.25
N LYS A 355 -2.42 16.01 3.11
CA LYS A 355 -1.81 15.76 1.78
C LYS A 355 -1.79 14.26 1.49
N LEU A 356 -2.05 13.91 0.23
CA LEU A 356 -1.93 12.55 -0.32
C LEU A 356 -0.91 12.60 -1.45
N ALA A 357 -0.05 11.61 -1.53
CA ALA A 357 0.80 11.40 -2.69
C ALA A 357 0.72 9.95 -3.14
N TYR A 358 0.87 9.73 -4.45
CA TYR A 358 1.16 8.40 -4.95
C TYR A 358 2.16 8.44 -6.09
N SER A 359 2.92 7.35 -6.25
CA SER A 359 3.82 7.16 -7.39
C SER A 359 3.38 5.99 -8.25
N ILE A 360 3.53 6.16 -9.56
CA ILE A 360 3.36 5.11 -10.57
C ILE A 360 4.55 5.11 -11.54
N GLU A 361 4.68 4.04 -12.33
CA GLU A 361 5.64 4.00 -13.43
C GLU A 361 5.38 5.15 -14.41
N GLY A 362 6.44 5.88 -14.75
CA GLY A 362 6.38 7.02 -15.64
C GLY A 362 6.34 6.62 -17.12
N ASN A 363 6.47 7.63 -17.98
CA ASN A 363 6.42 7.42 -19.44
C ASN A 363 7.60 6.62 -20.02
N LYS A 364 8.72 6.54 -19.29
CA LYS A 364 9.87 5.70 -19.66
C LYS A 364 10.02 4.59 -18.64
N PHE A 365 10.38 3.42 -19.13
CA PHE A 365 10.70 2.28 -18.27
C PHE A 365 11.80 2.65 -17.28
N GLY A 366 11.52 2.48 -15.99
CA GLY A 366 12.44 2.81 -14.91
C GLY A 366 12.34 4.25 -14.39
N ASP A 367 11.50 5.11 -14.98
CA ASP A 367 11.15 6.42 -14.43
C ASP A 367 9.84 6.30 -13.62
N SER A 368 9.55 7.29 -12.78
CA SER A 368 8.29 7.39 -12.04
C SER A 368 7.65 8.76 -12.18
N GLU A 369 6.34 8.82 -11.97
CA GLU A 369 5.58 10.05 -11.80
C GLU A 369 4.92 10.05 -10.43
N ILE A 370 5.19 11.09 -9.65
CA ILE A 370 4.59 11.30 -8.33
C ILE A 370 3.47 12.33 -8.46
N TYR A 371 2.27 11.94 -8.07
CA TYR A 371 1.10 12.81 -8.07
C TYR A 371 0.80 13.23 -6.63
N THR A 372 0.62 14.52 -6.39
CA THR A 372 0.33 15.06 -5.06
C THR A 372 -1.02 15.74 -5.02
N TYR A 373 -1.75 15.58 -3.92
CA TYR A 373 -3.10 16.08 -3.75
C TYR A 373 -3.28 16.70 -2.36
N SER A 374 -4.02 17.80 -2.31
CA SER A 374 -4.58 18.36 -1.10
C SER A 374 -5.97 17.77 -0.86
N ILE A 375 -6.22 17.35 0.38
CA ILE A 375 -7.51 16.86 0.83
C ILE A 375 -8.13 17.93 1.74
N SER A 376 -9.30 18.44 1.37
CA SER A 376 -10.05 19.31 2.27
C SER A 376 -10.95 18.47 3.16
N SER A 377 -10.78 18.58 4.48
CA SER A 377 -11.75 18.03 5.43
C SER A 377 -13.10 18.76 5.26
N LYS A 378 -14.22 18.02 5.28
CA LYS A 378 -15.53 18.69 5.37
C LYS A 378 -15.72 19.22 6.79
N LYS A 379 -16.05 20.52 6.90
CA LYS A 379 -16.48 21.13 8.16
C LYS A 379 -17.82 20.59 8.62
#